data_AF-A0A0Q4IWS2-F1
#
_entry.id   AF-A0A0Q4IWS2-F1
#
_cell.length_a   1.000
_cell.length_b   1.000
_cell.length_c   1.000
_cell.angle_alpha   90.00
_cell.angle_beta   90.00
_cell.angle_gamma   90.00
#
_symmetry.space_group_name_H-M   'P 1'
#
loop_
_entity.id
_entity.type
_entity.pdbx_description
1 polymer ?
#
loop_
_entity_poly.entity_id
_entity_poly.type
_entity_poly.pdbx_seq_one_letter_code
_entity_poly.pdbx_strand_id
1 'polypeptide(L)'
;MTKSLSRETIIVIKSTAPALQQHGVEITTRMYERLFVDPEIKALFDLAAQKSGEQPKRLAATILAFAQNADKLDALKPAIERIAARHIATHIRPEHYPAVANALLPAIEDVLGDAVDERVLAAWGEAYWFLAEVLISREKTLYAEAA
;
A
#
# COMPACT_ATOMS: atom_id res chain seq x y z
N MET A 1 0.64 20.73 -5.54
CA MET A 1 1.56 20.28 -6.60
C MET A 1 1.37 18.79 -6.75
N THR A 2 0.97 18.30 -7.92
CA THR A 2 0.89 16.87 -8.22
C THR A 2 2.31 16.32 -8.16
N LYS A 3 2.66 15.72 -7.01
CA LYS A 3 4.00 15.23 -6.74
C LYS A 3 4.17 13.96 -7.57
N SER A 4 4.83 14.02 -8.72
CA SER A 4 5.18 12.80 -9.48
C SER A 4 6.32 12.06 -8.77
N LEU A 5 6.32 10.72 -8.79
CA LEU A 5 7.45 9.94 -8.30
C LEU A 5 8.75 10.34 -9.01
N SER A 6 9.85 10.37 -8.25
CA SER A 6 11.17 10.60 -8.84
C SER A 6 11.52 9.47 -9.83
N ARG A 7 12.30 9.80 -10.87
CA ARG A 7 12.77 8.80 -11.83
C ARG A 7 13.58 7.69 -11.15
N GLU A 8 14.36 8.06 -10.14
CA GLU A 8 15.14 7.11 -9.35
C GLU A 8 14.22 6.15 -8.59
N THR A 9 13.20 6.67 -7.92
CA THR A 9 12.22 5.88 -7.18
C THR A 9 11.50 4.88 -8.10
N ILE A 10 11.08 5.33 -9.29
CA ILE A 10 10.48 4.44 -10.30
C ILE A 10 11.44 3.32 -10.69
N ILE A 11 12.73 3.62 -10.91
CA ILE A 11 13.73 2.60 -11.26
C ILE A 11 13.87 1.58 -10.14
N VAL A 12 14.03 2.05 -8.89
CA VAL A 12 14.27 1.19 -7.73
C VAL A 12 13.07 0.28 -7.42
N ILE A 13 11.85 0.83 -7.39
CA ILE A 13 10.66 0.00 -7.12
C ILE A 13 10.40 -1.00 -8.25
N LYS A 14 10.68 -0.64 -9.51
CA LYS A 14 10.55 -1.58 -10.63
C LYS A 14 11.59 -2.68 -10.59
N SER A 15 12.84 -2.37 -10.26
CA SER A 15 13.92 -3.36 -10.19
C SER A 15 13.74 -4.32 -9.01
N THR A 16 13.09 -3.87 -7.93
CA THR A 16 12.83 -4.68 -6.72
C THR A 16 11.45 -5.34 -6.71
N ALA A 17 10.54 -4.97 -7.61
CA ALA A 17 9.22 -5.58 -7.76
C ALA A 17 9.24 -7.11 -7.92
N PRO A 18 10.18 -7.75 -8.64
CA PRO A 18 10.25 -9.22 -8.71
C PRO A 18 10.50 -9.89 -7.34
N ALA A 19 11.33 -9.30 -6.49
CA ALA A 19 11.56 -9.81 -5.13
C ALA A 19 10.28 -9.70 -4.29
N LEU A 20 9.56 -8.58 -4.40
CA LEU A 20 8.25 -8.43 -3.76
C LEU A 20 7.19 -9.35 -4.35
N GLN A 21 7.28 -9.73 -5.63
CA GLN A 21 6.36 -10.71 -6.21
C GLN A 21 6.57 -12.10 -5.61
N GLN A 22 7.84 -12.48 -5.39
CA GLN A 22 8.19 -13.75 -4.77
C GLN A 22 7.80 -13.81 -3.29
N HIS A 23 7.99 -12.71 -2.56
CA HIS A 23 7.77 -12.64 -1.10
C HIS A 23 6.50 -11.88 -0.69
N GLY A 24 5.64 -11.49 -1.64
CA GLY A 24 4.58 -10.51 -1.38
C GLY A 24 3.55 -10.93 -0.35
N VAL A 25 3.19 -12.23 -0.34
CA VAL A 25 2.27 -12.78 0.68
C VAL A 25 2.93 -12.80 2.06
N GLU A 26 4.21 -13.13 2.13
CA GLU A 26 4.98 -13.15 3.37
C GLU A 26 5.12 -11.73 3.94
N ILE A 27 5.52 -10.76 3.11
CA ILE A 27 5.61 -9.33 3.46
C ILE A 27 4.26 -8.80 3.97
N THR A 28 3.17 -9.06 3.25
CA THR A 28 1.85 -8.56 3.66
C THR A 28 1.31 -9.27 4.89
N THR A 29 1.62 -10.54 5.09
CA THR A 29 1.31 -11.26 6.34
C THR A 29 2.05 -10.63 7.51
N ARG A 30 3.36 -10.39 7.37
CA ARG A 30 4.18 -9.75 8.38
C ARG A 30 3.74 -8.31 8.68
N MET A 31 3.33 -7.58 7.64
CA MET A 31 2.74 -6.25 7.78
C MET A 31 1.46 -6.30 8.60
N TYR A 32 0.56 -7.26 8.36
CA TYR A 32 -0.67 -7.40 9.16
C TYR A 32 -0.40 -7.78 10.62
N GLU A 33 0.62 -8.59 10.90
CA GLU A 33 1.05 -8.88 12.27
C GLU A 33 1.45 -7.59 13.01
N ARG A 34 2.19 -6.70 12.33
CA ARG A 34 2.59 -5.39 12.87
C ARG A 34 1.39 -4.43 12.99
N LEU A 35 0.53 -4.39 11.98
CA LEU A 35 -0.61 -3.47 11.90
C LEU A 35 -1.68 -3.78 12.96
N PHE A 36 -1.94 -5.06 13.23
CA PHE A 36 -3.00 -5.50 14.14
C PHE A 36 -2.61 -5.55 15.61
N VAL A 37 -1.40 -5.08 15.95
CA VAL A 37 -1.04 -4.72 17.33
C VAL A 37 -1.96 -3.60 17.83
N ASP A 38 -2.35 -2.67 16.94
CA ASP A 38 -3.34 -1.64 17.24
C ASP A 38 -4.77 -2.21 17.09
N PRO A 39 -5.54 -2.33 18.18
CA PRO A 39 -6.88 -2.89 18.13
C PRO A 39 -7.90 -2.00 17.43
N GLU A 40 -7.71 -0.68 17.44
CA GLU A 40 -8.62 0.26 16.75
C GLU A 40 -8.45 0.15 15.24
N ILE A 41 -7.20 0.08 14.78
CA ILE A 41 -6.90 -0.17 13.37
C ILE A 41 -7.41 -1.56 12.96
N LYS A 42 -7.16 -2.59 13.77
CA LYS A 42 -7.64 -3.96 13.50
C LYS A 42 -9.16 -4.03 13.32
N ALA A 43 -9.92 -3.23 14.07
CA ALA A 43 -11.38 -3.19 13.98
C ALA A 43 -11.90 -2.68 12.63
N LEU A 44 -11.08 -1.97 11.84
CA LEU A 44 -11.42 -1.49 10.50
C LEU A 44 -11.35 -2.59 9.42
N PHE A 45 -10.79 -3.77 9.73
CA PHE A 45 -10.55 -4.83 8.75
C PHE A 45 -11.55 -5.97 8.82
N ASP A 46 -11.81 -6.59 7.67
CA ASP A 46 -12.58 -7.84 7.58
C ASP A 46 -11.72 -9.02 8.06
N LEU A 47 -11.97 -9.45 9.30
CA LEU A 47 -11.23 -10.55 9.93
C LEU A 47 -11.49 -11.92 9.25
N ALA A 48 -12.56 -12.09 8.49
CA ALA A 48 -12.81 -13.33 7.76
C ALA A 48 -11.86 -13.43 6.55
N ALA A 49 -11.70 -12.34 5.80
CA ALA A 49 -10.73 -12.23 4.71
C ALA A 49 -9.28 -12.32 5.21
N GLN A 50 -9.02 -11.87 6.44
CA GLN A 50 -7.72 -12.08 7.09
C GLN A 50 -7.48 -13.56 7.39
N LYS A 51 -8.43 -14.25 8.04
CA LYS A 51 -8.29 -15.65 8.43
C LYS A 51 -8.11 -16.58 7.22
N SER A 52 -8.71 -16.25 6.07
CA SER A 52 -8.55 -17.02 4.84
C SER A 52 -7.24 -16.73 4.09
N GLY A 53 -6.49 -15.69 4.48
CA GLY A 53 -5.29 -15.24 3.78
C GLY A 53 -5.57 -14.49 2.46
N GLU A 54 -6.84 -14.23 2.13
CA GLU A 54 -7.23 -13.44 0.96
C GLU A 54 -6.77 -11.99 1.07
N GLN A 55 -6.85 -11.41 2.28
CA GLN A 55 -6.53 -10.01 2.51
C GLN A 55 -5.03 -9.69 2.25
N PRO A 56 -4.05 -10.45 2.80
CA PRO A 56 -2.64 -10.33 2.42
C PRO A 56 -2.40 -10.42 0.91
N LYS A 57 -2.99 -11.42 0.25
CA LYS A 57 -2.85 -11.63 -1.21
C LYS A 57 -3.33 -10.44 -2.03
N ARG A 58 -4.50 -9.88 -1.67
CA ARG A 58 -5.07 -8.71 -2.36
C ARG A 58 -4.15 -7.51 -2.26
N LEU A 59 -3.66 -7.23 -1.05
CA LEU A 59 -2.77 -6.10 -0.86
C LEU A 59 -1.44 -6.27 -1.59
N ALA A 60 -0.87 -7.48 -1.55
CA ALA A 60 0.37 -7.80 -2.27
C ALA A 60 0.19 -7.57 -3.78
N ALA A 61 -0.93 -8.03 -4.35
CA ALA A 61 -1.26 -7.81 -5.75
C ALA A 61 -1.41 -6.32 -6.09
N THR A 62 -2.03 -5.52 -5.22
CA THR A 62 -2.16 -4.07 -5.40
C THR A 62 -0.81 -3.35 -5.39
N ILE A 63 0.05 -3.65 -4.41
CA ILE A 63 1.39 -3.05 -4.29
C ILE A 63 2.25 -3.42 -5.50
N LEU A 64 2.20 -4.69 -5.93
CA LEU A 64 2.95 -5.14 -7.09
C LEU A 64 2.45 -4.49 -8.40
N ALA A 65 1.13 -4.41 -8.59
CA ALA A 65 0.55 -3.75 -9.76
C ALA A 65 0.92 -2.27 -9.81
N PHE A 66 0.93 -1.59 -8.67
CA PHE A 66 1.39 -0.21 -8.55
C PHE A 66 2.87 -0.09 -8.97
N ALA A 67 3.76 -0.89 -8.38
CA ALA A 67 5.20 -0.83 -8.66
C ALA A 67 5.53 -1.09 -10.14
N GLN A 68 4.86 -2.06 -10.76
CA GLN A 68 5.03 -2.39 -12.19
C GLN A 68 4.55 -1.25 -13.11
N ASN A 69 3.58 -0.45 -12.68
CA ASN A 69 2.94 0.62 -13.46
C ASN A 69 3.22 2.03 -12.89
N ALA A 70 4.28 2.20 -12.11
CA ALA A 70 4.57 3.47 -11.45
C ALA A 70 4.82 4.66 -12.41
N ASP A 71 5.16 4.37 -13.67
CA ASP A 71 5.30 5.33 -14.77
C ASP A 71 4.04 5.42 -15.66
N LYS A 72 3.01 4.64 -15.38
CA LYS A 72 1.75 4.53 -16.15
C LYS A 72 0.54 4.72 -15.23
N LEU A 73 0.53 5.83 -14.50
CA LEU A 73 -0.49 6.12 -13.48
C LEU A 73 -1.92 6.12 -14.03
N ASP A 74 -2.11 6.50 -15.30
CA ASP A 74 -3.42 6.43 -15.95
C ASP A 74 -3.98 5.01 -16.00
N ALA A 75 -3.13 3.99 -16.12
CA ALA A 75 -3.56 2.59 -16.11
C ALA A 75 -4.07 2.14 -14.72
N LEU A 76 -3.70 2.86 -13.66
CA LEU A 76 -4.11 2.58 -12.30
C LEU A 76 -5.47 3.20 -11.94
N LYS A 77 -5.99 4.14 -12.74
CA LYS A 77 -7.26 4.83 -12.47
C LYS A 77 -8.41 3.89 -12.09
N PRO A 78 -8.71 2.81 -12.83
CA PRO A 78 -9.82 1.90 -12.45
C PRO A 78 -9.58 1.19 -11.13
N ALA A 79 -8.33 0.89 -10.78
CA ALA A 79 -7.98 0.27 -9.51
C ALA A 79 -8.12 1.28 -8.36
N ILE A 80 -7.66 2.52 -8.55
CA ILE A 80 -7.78 3.61 -7.58
C ILE A 80 -9.26 3.86 -7.24
N GLU A 81 -10.14 3.95 -8.24
CA GLU A 81 -11.59 4.15 -8.01
C GLU A 81 -12.19 3.02 -7.16
N ARG A 82 -11.85 1.77 -7.47
CA ARG A 82 -12.34 0.60 -6.71
C ARG A 82 -11.84 0.60 -5.27
N ILE A 83 -10.57 0.94 -5.05
CA ILE A 83 -9.97 1.01 -3.70
C ILE A 83 -10.61 2.14 -2.91
N ALA A 84 -10.68 3.35 -3.49
CA ALA A 84 -11.28 4.52 -2.85
C ALA A 84 -12.75 4.26 -2.46
N ALA A 85 -13.56 3.68 -3.34
CA ALA A 85 -14.95 3.32 -3.02
C ALA A 85 -15.03 2.34 -1.83
N ARG A 86 -14.13 1.35 -1.76
CA ARG A 86 -14.07 0.43 -0.61
C ARG A 86 -13.63 1.13 0.67
N HIS A 87 -12.66 2.04 0.59
CA HIS A 87 -12.17 2.81 1.73
C HIS A 87 -13.26 3.69 2.35
N ILE A 88 -14.06 4.39 1.52
CA ILE A 88 -15.24 5.14 1.98
C ILE A 88 -16.25 4.23 2.68
N ALA A 89 -16.57 3.08 2.06
CA ALA A 89 -17.52 2.12 2.61
C ALA A 89 -17.05 1.47 3.93
N THR A 90 -15.76 1.59 4.27
CA THR A 90 -15.15 1.09 5.50
C THR A 90 -14.66 2.22 6.42
N HIS A 91 -15.08 3.45 6.15
CA HIS A 91 -14.76 4.64 6.96
C HIS A 91 -13.26 4.91 7.14
N ILE A 92 -12.44 4.55 6.15
CA ILE A 92 -11.02 4.87 6.15
C ILE A 92 -10.82 6.38 6.06
N ARG A 93 -9.90 6.90 6.88
CA ARG A 93 -9.56 8.32 7.00
C ARG A 93 -8.07 8.55 6.74
N PRO A 94 -7.65 9.79 6.40
CA PRO A 94 -6.24 10.12 6.20
C PRO A 94 -5.34 9.72 7.38
N GLU A 95 -5.84 9.78 8.61
CA GLU A 95 -5.13 9.40 9.84
C GLU A 95 -4.80 7.90 9.94
N HIS A 96 -5.43 7.02 9.15
CA HIS A 96 -5.14 5.58 9.16
C HIS A 96 -3.94 5.20 8.28
N TYR A 97 -3.57 6.03 7.28
CA TYR A 97 -2.48 5.73 6.36
C TYR A 97 -1.12 5.59 7.05
N PRO A 98 -0.73 6.47 8.01
CA PRO A 98 0.51 6.29 8.77
C PRO A 98 0.67 4.90 9.41
N ALA A 99 -0.42 4.31 9.92
CA ALA A 99 -0.37 2.97 10.52
C ALA A 99 0.06 1.90 9.52
N VAL A 100 -0.45 1.96 8.30
CA VAL A 100 -0.07 1.02 7.22
C VAL A 100 1.38 1.25 6.79
N ALA A 101 1.84 2.50 6.67
CA ALA A 101 3.24 2.80 6.35
C ALA A 101 4.21 2.22 7.41
N ASN A 102 3.91 2.47 8.69
CA ASN A 102 4.70 2.02 9.84
C ASN A 102 4.70 0.49 10.00
N ALA A 103 3.71 -0.20 9.44
CA ALA A 103 3.67 -1.66 9.42
C ALA A 103 4.38 -2.23 8.18
N LEU A 104 4.20 -1.62 7.01
CA LEU A 104 4.65 -2.15 5.72
C LEU A 104 6.16 -2.05 5.52
N LEU A 105 6.75 -0.88 5.75
CA LEU A 105 8.19 -0.69 5.48
C LEU A 105 9.07 -1.60 6.36
N PRO A 106 8.82 -1.73 7.67
CA PRO A 106 9.56 -2.70 8.49
C PRO A 106 9.26 -4.16 8.13
N ALA A 107 8.06 -4.46 7.59
CA ALA A 107 7.75 -5.82 7.13
C ALA A 107 8.51 -6.19 5.86
N ILE A 108 8.78 -5.23 4.97
CA ILE A 108 9.65 -5.43 3.82
C ILE A 108 11.07 -5.75 4.28
N GLU A 109 11.59 -4.98 5.23
CA GLU A 109 12.91 -5.19 5.83
C GLU A 109 13.01 -6.55 6.54
N ASP A 110 12.02 -6.91 7.37
CA ASP A 110 11.99 -8.20 8.09
C ASP A 110 12.09 -9.41 7.15
N VAL A 111 11.44 -9.34 5.97
CA VAL A 111 11.31 -10.48 5.05
C VAL A 111 12.46 -10.53 4.04
N LEU A 112 12.89 -9.38 3.53
CA LEU A 112 13.93 -9.33 2.50
C LEU A 112 15.34 -9.18 3.09
N GLY A 113 15.47 -8.76 4.36
CA GLY A 113 16.73 -8.65 5.08
C GLY A 113 17.77 -7.84 4.29
N ASP A 114 18.98 -8.39 4.19
CA ASP A 114 20.13 -7.77 3.49
C ASP A 114 19.90 -7.51 1.99
N ALA A 115 18.81 -8.04 1.39
CA ALA A 115 18.44 -7.75 0.01
C ALA A 115 17.81 -6.36 -0.17
N VAL A 116 17.49 -5.67 0.93
CA VAL A 116 16.88 -4.34 0.94
C VAL A 116 17.77 -3.39 1.73
N ASP A 117 18.34 -2.41 1.04
CA ASP A 117 19.10 -1.32 1.68
C ASP A 117 18.20 -0.11 1.98
N GLU A 118 18.76 0.89 2.65
CA GLU A 118 18.07 2.14 3.01
C GLU A 118 17.50 2.86 1.78
N ARG A 119 18.20 2.78 0.63
CA ARG A 119 17.76 3.40 -0.62
C ARG A 119 16.51 2.71 -1.15
N VAL A 120 16.44 1.39 -1.09
CA VAL A 120 15.26 0.62 -1.48
C VAL A 120 14.08 0.94 -0.55
N LEU A 121 14.28 0.96 0.77
CA LEU A 121 13.21 1.33 1.72
C LEU A 121 12.71 2.76 1.49
N ALA A 122 13.61 3.72 1.26
CA ALA A 122 13.24 5.10 0.97
C ALA A 122 12.39 5.21 -0.31
N ALA A 123 12.77 4.49 -1.37
CA ALA A 123 12.01 4.45 -2.62
C ALA A 123 10.61 3.83 -2.43
N TRP A 124 10.50 2.74 -1.67
CA TRP A 124 9.21 2.13 -1.33
C TRP A 124 8.35 3.04 -0.44
N GLY A 125 8.97 3.80 0.47
CA GLY A 125 8.29 4.81 1.28
C GLY A 125 7.73 5.95 0.45
N GLU A 126 8.50 6.49 -0.50
CA GLU A 126 8.04 7.51 -1.44
C GLU A 126 6.90 6.99 -2.32
N ALA A 127 7.05 5.77 -2.85
CA ALA A 127 6.02 5.06 -3.62
C ALA A 127 4.71 4.88 -2.84
N TYR A 128 4.79 4.45 -1.59
CA TYR A 128 3.63 4.31 -0.71
C TYR A 128 2.92 5.66 -0.53
N TRP A 129 3.65 6.70 -0.13
CA TRP A 129 3.05 8.01 0.16
C TRP A 129 2.48 8.68 -1.08
N PHE A 130 3.12 8.50 -2.23
CA PHE A 130 2.56 8.93 -3.50
C PHE A 130 1.17 8.32 -3.74
N LEU A 131 1.03 7.00 -3.61
CA LEU A 131 -0.26 6.34 -3.81
C LEU A 131 -1.28 6.74 -2.73
N ALA A 132 -0.83 6.87 -1.48
CA ALA A 132 -1.65 7.31 -0.36
C ALA A 132 -2.24 8.72 -0.61
N GLU A 133 -1.43 9.68 -1.06
CA GLU A 133 -1.90 11.04 -1.38
C GLU A 133 -2.95 11.04 -2.49
N VAL A 134 -2.77 10.21 -3.53
CA VAL A 134 -3.75 10.04 -4.61
C VAL A 134 -5.07 9.48 -4.09
N LEU A 135 -5.02 8.43 -3.26
CA LEU A 135 -6.20 7.82 -2.66
C LEU A 135 -6.91 8.78 -1.70
N ILE A 136 -6.18 9.43 -0.79
CA ILE A 136 -6.71 10.43 0.15
C ILE A 136 -7.41 11.56 -0.60
N SER A 137 -6.81 12.07 -1.68
CA SER A 137 -7.41 13.13 -2.48
C SER A 137 -8.71 12.65 -3.14
N ARG A 138 -8.75 11.41 -3.64
CA ARG A 138 -9.95 10.86 -4.28
C ARG A 138 -11.06 10.57 -3.25
N GLU A 139 -10.70 9.99 -2.12
CA GLU A 139 -11.59 9.70 -1.00
C GLU A 139 -12.23 10.98 -0.45
N LYS A 140 -11.46 12.06 -0.32
CA LYS A 140 -12.01 13.36 0.07
C LYS A 140 -13.15 13.82 -0.84
N THR A 141 -13.00 13.65 -2.15
CA THR A 141 -14.06 13.97 -3.12
C THR A 141 -15.27 13.06 -2.93
N LEU A 142 -15.06 11.75 -2.80
CA LEU A 142 -16.15 10.78 -2.61
C LEU A 142 -16.92 11.00 -1.31
N TYR A 143 -16.24 11.34 -0.21
CA TYR A 143 -16.89 11.71 1.05
C TYR A 143 -17.74 12.97 0.90
N ALA A 144 -17.31 13.94 0.11
CA ALA A 144 -18.08 15.16 -0.15
C ALA A 144 -19.29 14.93 -1.06
N GLU A 145 -19.21 13.99 -2.00
CA GLU A 145 -20.33 13.59 -2.87
C GLU A 145 -21.40 12.77 -2.13
N ALA A 146 -21.01 12.06 -1.07
CA ALA A 146 -21.89 11.21 -0.26
C ALA A 146 -22.56 11.95 0.92
N ALA A 147 -22.17 13.20 1.18
CA ALA A 147 -22.71 14.06 2.24
C ALA A 147 -23.94 14.84 1.75
#